data_AF-A0A934YGL8-F1
#
_entry.id   AF-A0A934YGL8-F1
#
_cell.length_a   1.000
_cell.length_b   1.000
_cell.length_c   1.000
_cell.angle_alpha   90.00
_cell.angle_beta   90.00
_cell.angle_gamma   90.00
#
_symmetry.space_group_name_H-M   'P 1'
#
loop_
_entity.id
_entity.type
_entity.pdbx_description
1 polymer ?
#
loop_
_entity_poly.entity_id
_entity_poly.type
_entity_poly.pdbx_seq_one_letter_code
_entity_poly.pdbx_strand_id
1 'polypeptide(L)'
;MHPHRTGLPSPATPPQSVLAFAFVVAAACAAAACDKKPDTPPEAPPAASASASSAPSTAPSASSAPSATPDATPAGDAASQSASDAATAAAAPSTAATGKTPTPAPTASGPKTYTCGTKPLPDCPLQAWMKAHANPPMAAGDTPGLGDVFDQMVNLGPPGYTNWASISRDGAKAAKLGKLDGAKAACRSCHDQYKAKYRLAFRDRKI
;
A
#
# COMPACT_ATOMS: atom_id res chain seq x y z
N MET A 1 -29.17 29.35 28.25
CA MET A 1 -29.07 30.26 27.09
C MET A 1 -28.39 29.48 25.97
N HIS A 2 -29.11 29.20 24.88
CA HIS A 2 -28.59 28.38 23.76
C HIS A 2 -28.26 29.31 22.57
N PRO A 3 -27.02 29.32 22.04
CA PRO A 3 -26.73 30.04 20.80
C PRO A 3 -27.33 29.29 19.60
N HIS A 4 -28.02 30.03 18.75
CA HIS A 4 -28.65 29.51 17.53
C HIS A 4 -27.58 29.04 16.54
N ARG A 5 -27.68 27.80 16.07
CA ARG A 5 -26.78 27.22 15.05
C ARG A 5 -27.27 27.62 13.67
N THR A 6 -26.73 28.71 13.14
CA THR A 6 -27.01 29.20 11.77
C THR A 6 -26.65 28.13 10.73
N GLY A 7 -27.56 27.88 9.78
CA GLY A 7 -27.38 26.85 8.76
C GLY A 7 -26.23 27.15 7.80
N LEU A 8 -25.42 26.14 7.51
CA LEU A 8 -24.45 26.16 6.41
C LEU A 8 -25.18 25.85 5.09
N PRO A 9 -24.87 26.55 3.98
CA PRO A 9 -25.46 26.26 2.68
C PRO A 9 -24.97 24.89 2.16
N SER A 10 -25.87 24.12 1.55
CA SER A 10 -25.50 22.88 0.86
C SER A 10 -24.53 23.16 -0.29
N PRO A 11 -23.49 22.33 -0.49
CA PRO A 11 -22.64 22.44 -1.68
C PRO A 11 -23.47 22.13 -2.92
N ALA A 12 -23.44 23.03 -3.90
CA ALA A 12 -24.12 22.85 -5.17
C ALA A 12 -23.54 21.66 -5.94
N THR A 13 -24.38 20.69 -6.29
CA THR A 13 -24.00 19.56 -7.13
C THR A 13 -23.61 20.06 -8.53
N PRO A 14 -22.39 19.78 -9.04
CA PRO A 14 -22.05 20.14 -10.41
C PRO A 14 -22.93 19.34 -11.40
N PRO A 15 -23.35 19.93 -12.53
CA PRO A 15 -24.11 19.20 -13.54
C PRO A 15 -23.28 18.05 -14.09
N GLN A 16 -23.86 16.86 -14.15
CA GLN A 16 -23.21 15.72 -14.80
C GLN A 16 -23.22 15.97 -16.31
N SER A 17 -22.07 16.37 -16.87
CA SER A 17 -21.86 16.37 -18.32
C SER A 17 -21.89 14.93 -18.82
N VAL A 18 -23.06 14.51 -19.31
CA VAL A 18 -23.29 13.19 -19.91
C VAL A 18 -22.62 13.15 -21.29
N LEU A 19 -21.30 13.00 -21.32
CA LEU A 19 -20.56 12.74 -22.55
C LEU A 19 -20.85 11.31 -23.01
N ALA A 20 -21.89 11.19 -23.84
CA ALA A 20 -22.28 9.97 -24.50
C ALA A 20 -21.19 9.54 -25.51
N PHE A 21 -20.22 8.75 -25.05
CA PHE A 21 -19.29 8.06 -25.94
C PHE A 21 -20.04 6.95 -26.69
N ALA A 22 -20.56 7.30 -27.87
CA ALA A 22 -21.06 6.35 -28.84
C ALA A 22 -19.90 5.49 -29.38
N PHE A 23 -19.66 4.34 -28.74
CA PHE A 23 -18.79 3.31 -29.30
C PHE A 23 -19.48 2.69 -30.51
N VAL A 24 -19.08 3.13 -31.71
CA VAL A 24 -19.48 2.52 -32.97
C VAL A 24 -18.90 1.11 -33.03
N VAL A 25 -19.79 0.12 -33.05
CA VAL A 25 -19.44 -1.28 -33.30
C VAL A 25 -19.04 -1.44 -34.77
N ALA A 26 -17.74 -1.56 -35.03
CA ALA A 26 -17.22 -2.01 -36.32
C ALA A 26 -16.89 -3.50 -36.23
N ALA A 27 -17.90 -4.34 -36.50
CA ALA A 27 -17.68 -5.78 -36.67
C ALA A 27 -17.04 -6.04 -38.04
N ALA A 28 -15.82 -6.58 -38.05
CA ALA A 28 -15.19 -7.12 -39.25
C ALA A 28 -15.00 -8.63 -39.07
N CYS A 29 -15.94 -9.41 -39.59
CA CYS A 29 -15.79 -10.86 -39.68
C CYS A 29 -14.73 -11.19 -40.75
N ALA A 30 -13.64 -11.85 -40.34
CA ALA A 30 -12.80 -12.62 -41.24
C ALA A 30 -12.74 -14.05 -40.70
N ALA A 31 -13.52 -14.94 -41.31
CA ALA A 31 -13.49 -16.35 -40.99
C ALA A 31 -12.24 -17.00 -41.61
N ALA A 32 -11.41 -17.63 -40.79
CA ALA A 32 -10.46 -18.65 -41.22
C ALA A 32 -10.82 -19.94 -40.48
N ALA A 33 -11.07 -21.01 -41.23
CA ALA A 33 -11.69 -22.23 -40.73
C ALA A 33 -10.71 -23.18 -40.04
N CYS A 34 -11.27 -23.99 -39.13
CA CYS A 34 -10.87 -25.36 -38.80
C CYS A 34 -9.37 -25.74 -38.87
N ASP A 35 -8.78 -26.02 -37.70
CA ASP A 35 -8.28 -27.39 -37.51
C ASP A 35 -8.67 -27.93 -36.13
N LYS A 36 -9.01 -29.22 -36.08
CA LYS A 36 -9.50 -29.91 -34.89
C LYS A 36 -8.49 -30.96 -34.47
N LYS A 37 -7.84 -30.77 -33.32
CA LYS A 37 -7.00 -31.80 -32.68
C LYS A 37 -7.48 -32.16 -31.27
N PRO A 38 -7.37 -33.45 -30.89
CA PRO A 38 -8.03 -34.00 -29.71
C PRO A 38 -7.21 -33.85 -28.43
N ASP A 39 -7.84 -34.24 -27.33
CA ASP A 39 -7.31 -34.53 -25.99
C ASP A 39 -5.78 -34.61 -25.86
N THR A 40 -5.24 -33.73 -25.03
CA THR A 40 -3.93 -33.90 -24.39
C THR A 40 -4.16 -33.94 -22.87
N PRO A 41 -3.76 -35.00 -22.15
CA PRO A 41 -3.95 -35.10 -20.71
C PRO A 41 -3.10 -34.06 -19.95
N PRO A 42 -3.45 -33.73 -18.69
CA PRO A 42 -2.77 -32.67 -17.94
C PRO A 42 -1.31 -33.03 -17.63
N GLU A 43 -0.39 -32.20 -18.13
CA GLU A 43 1.02 -32.25 -17.76
C GLU A 43 1.21 -31.84 -16.29
N ALA A 44 2.00 -32.63 -15.55
CA ALA A 44 2.25 -32.39 -14.13
C ALA A 44 3.13 -31.14 -13.93
N PRO A 45 2.97 -30.39 -12.83
CA PRO A 45 3.81 -29.23 -12.55
C PRO A 45 5.28 -29.65 -12.40
N PRO A 46 6.25 -28.88 -12.96
CA PRO A 46 7.65 -29.20 -12.78
C PRO A 46 8.04 -29.09 -11.31
N ALA A 47 8.65 -30.16 -10.80
CA ALA A 47 9.25 -30.17 -9.47
C ALA A 47 10.35 -29.10 -9.40
N ALA A 48 10.23 -28.16 -8.46
CA ALA A 48 11.26 -27.16 -8.23
C ALA A 48 12.49 -27.86 -7.63
N SER A 49 13.53 -28.05 -8.46
CA SER A 49 14.82 -28.58 -8.03
C SER A 49 15.38 -27.80 -6.84
N ALA A 50 15.73 -28.52 -5.78
CA ALA A 50 16.67 -27.98 -4.80
C ALA A 50 18.02 -27.72 -5.50
N SER A 51 18.62 -26.56 -5.20
CA SER A 51 20.01 -26.29 -5.53
C SER A 51 20.58 -25.39 -4.45
N ALA A 52 21.27 -26.01 -3.50
CA ALA A 52 22.21 -25.29 -2.65
C ALA A 52 23.45 -24.95 -3.49
N SER A 53 23.94 -23.71 -3.41
CA SER A 53 25.36 -23.40 -3.53
C SER A 53 25.69 -21.98 -3.08
N SER A 54 26.53 -21.93 -2.05
CA SER A 54 27.76 -21.14 -2.01
C SER A 54 27.67 -19.61 -2.20
N ALA A 55 27.98 -18.90 -1.11
CA ALA A 55 28.71 -17.63 -1.22
C ALA A 55 30.05 -17.84 -1.93
N PRO A 56 30.63 -16.79 -2.51
CA PRO A 56 31.87 -16.31 -1.88
C PRO A 56 31.95 -14.79 -1.72
N SER A 57 32.76 -14.37 -0.75
CA SER A 57 33.21 -12.99 -0.59
C SER A 57 34.32 -12.65 -1.57
N THR A 58 34.23 -11.48 -2.22
CA THR A 58 35.41 -10.69 -2.64
C THR A 58 35.06 -9.21 -2.80
N ALA A 59 35.83 -8.34 -2.13
CA ALA A 59 36.17 -7.00 -2.60
C ALA A 59 37.58 -7.08 -3.23
N PRO A 60 38.07 -6.13 -4.07
CA PRO A 60 38.35 -4.77 -3.58
C PRO A 60 38.32 -3.60 -4.61
N SER A 61 38.55 -2.39 -4.08
CA SER A 61 39.34 -1.26 -4.65
C SER A 61 38.88 -0.40 -5.86
N ALA A 62 38.70 0.89 -5.54
CA ALA A 62 39.46 2.05 -6.05
C ALA A 62 38.91 2.96 -7.20
N SER A 63 38.64 4.21 -6.78
CA SER A 63 39.00 5.51 -7.38
C SER A 63 38.92 5.80 -8.88
N SER A 64 38.18 6.86 -9.20
CA SER A 64 38.74 8.04 -9.89
C SER A 64 37.96 9.31 -9.52
N ALA A 65 38.68 10.42 -9.30
CA ALA A 65 38.12 11.76 -9.07
C ALA A 65 38.32 12.63 -10.32
N PRO A 66 37.70 13.82 -10.37
CA PRO A 66 38.49 14.99 -10.77
C PRO A 66 38.30 16.23 -9.87
N SER A 67 39.38 16.99 -9.72
CA SER A 67 39.41 18.40 -9.29
C SER A 67 39.08 19.32 -10.49
N ALA A 68 38.83 20.63 -10.40
CA ALA A 68 39.16 21.60 -9.36
C ALA A 68 38.20 22.83 -9.30
N THR A 69 38.42 23.67 -8.28
CA THR A 69 37.84 24.98 -7.91
C THR A 69 38.47 26.15 -8.70
N PRO A 70 38.27 27.47 -8.40
CA PRO A 70 37.46 28.19 -7.38
C PRO A 70 36.57 29.31 -8.03
N ASP A 71 36.07 30.39 -7.40
CA ASP A 71 36.06 30.93 -6.01
C ASP A 71 34.82 31.83 -5.75
N ALA A 72 34.53 32.16 -4.47
CA ALA A 72 34.09 33.48 -3.95
C ALA A 72 33.38 33.36 -2.57
N THR A 73 34.04 33.80 -1.49
CA THR A 73 33.55 33.94 -0.08
C THR A 73 34.19 35.24 0.48
N PRO A 74 33.82 35.91 1.60
CA PRO A 74 32.93 35.56 2.73
C PRO A 74 31.87 36.68 3.05
N ALA A 75 31.16 36.81 4.18
CA ALA A 75 31.27 36.23 5.54
C ALA A 75 29.92 36.18 6.29
N GLY A 76 29.82 35.37 7.37
CA GLY A 76 28.60 35.27 8.19
C GLY A 76 28.57 34.16 9.26
N ASP A 77 29.63 34.04 10.06
CA ASP A 77 29.79 33.21 11.29
C ASP A 77 28.61 33.32 12.31
N ALA A 78 28.38 32.39 13.26
CA ALA A 78 28.94 31.05 13.57
C ALA A 78 28.10 30.32 14.64
N ALA A 79 28.50 29.07 14.96
CA ALA A 79 28.13 28.15 16.07
C ALA A 79 27.47 26.85 15.55
N SER A 80 28.22 25.88 15.02
CA SER A 80 29.27 25.07 15.65
C SER A 80 28.79 24.17 16.80
N GLN A 81 28.54 22.90 16.48
CA GLN A 81 29.39 21.84 17.01
C GLN A 81 29.39 20.60 16.10
N SER A 82 30.59 20.05 15.91
CA SER A 82 30.87 18.83 15.16
C SER A 82 31.62 17.88 16.09
N ALA A 83 31.33 16.59 16.01
CA ALA A 83 32.34 15.54 16.07
C ALA A 83 31.73 14.18 15.73
N SER A 84 32.38 13.46 14.81
CA SER A 84 32.24 12.02 14.65
C SER A 84 32.83 11.29 15.86
N ASP A 85 32.36 10.07 16.12
CA ASP A 85 33.30 9.03 16.56
C ASP A 85 32.91 7.66 16.00
N ALA A 86 33.90 6.80 15.83
CA ALA A 86 33.77 5.47 15.24
C ALA A 86 34.05 4.39 16.28
N ALA A 87 33.13 3.44 16.45
CA ALA A 87 33.29 2.35 17.40
C ALA A 87 33.14 0.98 16.74
N THR A 88 34.30 0.35 16.56
CA THR A 88 34.60 -1.07 16.50
C THR A 88 33.54 -2.04 17.06
N ALA A 89 33.35 -3.16 16.37
CA ALA A 89 32.48 -4.25 16.79
C ALA A 89 32.89 -4.89 18.12
N ALA A 90 31.90 -5.21 18.96
CA ALA A 90 32.01 -6.20 20.03
C ALA A 90 30.86 -7.21 19.87
N ALA A 91 31.21 -8.47 19.60
CA ALA A 91 30.23 -9.55 19.55
C ALA A 91 29.77 -9.88 20.99
N ALA A 92 28.48 -9.73 21.26
CA ALA A 92 27.86 -10.16 22.51
C ALA A 92 27.18 -11.53 22.32
N PRO A 93 27.23 -12.44 23.31
CA PRO A 93 26.65 -13.78 23.18
C PRO A 93 25.12 -13.73 23.19
N SER A 94 24.49 -14.37 22.20
CA SER A 94 23.05 -14.63 22.18
C SER A 94 22.65 -15.53 23.35
N THR A 95 22.16 -14.93 24.44
CA THR A 95 21.58 -15.66 25.55
C THR A 95 20.22 -16.23 25.17
N ALA A 96 20.06 -17.54 25.38
CA ALA A 96 18.85 -18.26 25.01
C ALA A 96 17.76 -18.14 26.09
N ALA A 97 16.52 -18.40 25.64
CA ALA A 97 15.37 -18.83 26.43
C ALA A 97 14.78 -17.87 27.48
N THR A 98 13.56 -17.39 27.19
CA THR A 98 12.45 -17.61 28.12
C THR A 98 11.19 -17.94 27.32
N GLY A 99 10.39 -18.90 27.80
CA GLY A 99 9.34 -19.54 27.01
C GLY A 99 8.22 -18.60 26.59
N LYS A 100 7.81 -18.67 25.31
CA LYS A 100 6.49 -18.20 24.89
C LYS A 100 5.43 -19.06 25.57
N THR A 101 4.80 -18.55 26.63
CA THR A 101 3.48 -19.02 27.04
C THR A 101 2.56 -18.91 25.82
N PRO A 102 1.87 -19.98 25.39
CA PRO A 102 0.99 -19.90 24.25
C PRO A 102 -0.18 -18.99 24.60
N THR A 103 -0.20 -17.77 24.04
CA THR A 103 -1.40 -16.92 24.03
C THR A 103 -2.55 -17.78 23.51
N PRO A 104 -3.68 -17.88 24.24
CA PRO A 104 -4.79 -18.73 23.82
C PRO A 104 -5.22 -18.32 22.41
N ALA A 105 -5.16 -19.28 21.48
CA ALA A 105 -5.59 -19.04 20.11
C ALA A 105 -7.05 -18.55 20.15
N PRO A 106 -7.40 -17.45 19.44
CA PRO A 106 -8.75 -16.91 19.49
C PRO A 106 -9.72 -18.01 19.03
N THR A 107 -10.53 -18.49 19.98
CA THR A 107 -11.51 -19.55 19.73
C THR A 107 -12.35 -19.14 18.53
N ALA A 108 -12.39 -19.99 17.51
CA ALA A 108 -13.04 -19.67 16.26
C ALA A 108 -14.51 -19.32 16.53
N SER A 109 -14.84 -18.03 16.50
CA SER A 109 -16.22 -17.58 16.56
C SER A 109 -16.95 -18.26 15.41
N GLY A 110 -18.08 -18.90 15.72
CA GLY A 110 -18.87 -19.66 14.74
C GLY A 110 -19.19 -18.84 13.48
N PRO A 111 -19.53 -19.50 12.36
CA PRO A 111 -19.61 -18.88 11.04
C PRO A 111 -20.53 -17.66 11.03
N LYS A 112 -19.93 -16.46 11.09
CA LYS A 112 -20.67 -15.20 10.97
C LYS A 112 -21.23 -15.12 9.55
N THR A 113 -22.56 -14.97 9.45
CA THR A 113 -23.24 -14.66 8.20
C THR A 113 -22.95 -13.20 7.82
N TYR A 114 -21.97 -13.00 6.93
CA TYR A 114 -21.61 -11.68 6.42
C TYR A 114 -22.62 -11.22 5.36
N THR A 115 -23.03 -9.95 5.41
CA THR A 115 -24.04 -9.35 4.52
C THR A 115 -23.45 -8.80 3.22
N CYS A 116 -22.12 -8.69 3.14
CA CYS A 116 -21.38 -8.09 2.04
C CYS A 116 -20.16 -8.95 1.63
N GLY A 117 -19.58 -8.71 0.45
CA GLY A 117 -18.24 -9.14 0.07
C GLY A 117 -18.19 -9.88 -1.27
N THR A 118 -18.18 -11.22 -1.23
CA THR A 118 -18.10 -12.05 -2.44
C THR A 118 -19.42 -12.00 -3.20
N LYS A 119 -19.37 -11.83 -4.53
CA LYS A 119 -20.55 -11.91 -5.41
C LYS A 119 -21.36 -13.18 -5.11
N PRO A 120 -22.71 -13.13 -5.07
CA PRO A 120 -23.57 -12.01 -5.48
C PRO A 120 -23.74 -10.89 -4.43
N LEU A 121 -23.13 -10.97 -3.25
CA LEU A 121 -23.25 -9.93 -2.23
C LEU A 121 -22.60 -8.60 -2.67
N PRO A 122 -23.13 -7.45 -2.22
CA PRO A 122 -22.55 -6.14 -2.50
C PRO A 122 -21.16 -5.97 -1.89
N ASP A 123 -20.36 -5.02 -2.39
CA ASP A 123 -19.09 -4.67 -1.76
C ASP A 123 -19.29 -4.26 -0.29
N CYS A 124 -18.41 -4.72 0.59
CA CYS A 124 -18.42 -4.30 1.99
C CYS A 124 -18.12 -2.79 2.13
N PRO A 125 -18.61 -2.08 3.16
CA PRO A 125 -18.54 -0.61 3.22
C PRO A 125 -17.13 -0.05 2.96
N LEU A 126 -16.11 -0.57 3.66
CA LEU A 126 -14.71 -0.18 3.43
C LEU A 126 -14.18 -0.58 2.04
N GLN A 127 -14.60 -1.73 1.50
CA GLN A 127 -14.21 -2.18 0.16
C GLN A 127 -14.82 -1.30 -0.93
N ALA A 128 -16.07 -0.86 -0.77
CA ALA A 128 -16.74 0.07 -1.65
C ALA A 128 -16.05 1.45 -1.62
N TRP A 129 -15.75 1.97 -0.42
CA TRP A 129 -15.02 3.23 -0.25
C TRP A 129 -13.62 3.18 -0.86
N MET A 130 -12.83 2.12 -0.61
CA MET A 130 -11.51 1.96 -1.22
C MET A 130 -11.58 1.93 -2.76
N LYS A 131 -12.58 1.27 -3.33
CA LYS A 131 -12.83 1.27 -4.78
C LYS A 131 -13.23 2.64 -5.32
N ALA A 132 -14.02 3.42 -4.58
CA ALA A 132 -14.49 4.74 -5.00
C ALA A 132 -13.41 5.83 -4.87
N HIS A 133 -12.58 5.76 -3.82
CA HIS A 133 -11.64 6.83 -3.47
C HIS A 133 -10.18 6.50 -3.81
N ALA A 134 -9.67 5.30 -3.47
CA ALA A 134 -8.26 4.97 -3.66
C ALA A 134 -7.92 4.47 -5.07
N ASN A 135 -8.81 3.70 -5.70
CA ASN A 135 -8.53 3.13 -7.02
C ASN A 135 -8.39 4.19 -8.14
N PRO A 136 -9.23 5.25 -8.25
CA PRO A 136 -9.10 6.21 -9.34
C PRO A 136 -7.74 6.93 -9.38
N PRO A 137 -7.22 7.57 -8.30
CA PRO A 137 -5.92 8.21 -8.35
C PRO A 137 -4.77 7.22 -8.48
N MET A 138 -4.89 6.00 -7.90
CA MET A 138 -3.92 4.92 -8.12
C MET A 138 -3.82 4.49 -9.59
N ALA A 139 -4.94 4.43 -10.31
CA ALA A 139 -4.98 4.04 -11.72
C ALA A 139 -4.54 5.19 -12.65
N ALA A 140 -4.86 6.43 -12.30
CA ALA A 140 -4.44 7.63 -13.03
C ALA A 140 -2.97 8.04 -12.79
N GLY A 141 -2.33 7.53 -11.73
CA GLY A 141 -1.04 8.02 -11.26
C GLY A 141 -1.10 9.38 -10.56
N ASP A 142 -2.30 9.83 -10.19
CA ASP A 142 -2.56 11.08 -9.47
C ASP A 142 -2.08 10.96 -8.02
N THR A 143 -0.81 11.30 -7.82
CA THR A 143 -0.15 11.25 -6.52
C THR A 143 -0.62 12.32 -5.54
N PRO A 144 -0.97 13.57 -5.94
CA PRO A 144 -1.68 14.50 -5.07
C PRO A 144 -3.02 13.96 -4.55
N GLY A 145 -3.92 13.53 -5.44
CA GLY A 145 -5.25 13.03 -5.05
C GLY A 145 -5.17 11.77 -4.21
N LEU A 146 -4.21 10.88 -4.48
CA LEU A 146 -3.92 9.73 -3.61
C LEU A 146 -3.48 10.14 -2.20
N GLY A 147 -2.76 11.27 -2.08
CA GLY A 147 -2.38 11.85 -0.80
C GLY A 147 -3.57 12.25 0.07
N ASP A 148 -4.58 12.88 -0.54
CA ASP A 148 -5.79 13.31 0.17
C ASP A 148 -6.68 12.12 0.56
N VAL A 149 -6.70 11.05 -0.26
CA VAL A 149 -7.35 9.78 0.09
C VAL A 149 -6.70 9.14 1.31
N PHE A 150 -5.36 9.17 1.41
CA PHE A 150 -4.66 8.67 2.59
C PHE A 150 -4.96 9.48 3.86
N ASP A 151 -5.10 10.80 3.77
CA ASP A 151 -5.51 11.62 4.91
C ASP A 151 -6.92 11.27 5.40
N GLN A 152 -7.88 11.07 4.48
CA GLN A 152 -9.22 10.57 4.84
C GLN A 152 -9.14 9.19 5.51
N MET A 153 -8.28 8.31 4.99
CA MET A 153 -8.10 6.94 5.48
C MET A 153 -7.65 6.88 6.94
N VAL A 154 -6.93 7.89 7.47
CA VAL A 154 -6.52 7.97 8.88
C VAL A 154 -7.70 7.74 9.83
N ASN A 155 -8.88 8.27 9.50
CA ASN A 155 -10.08 8.22 10.34
C ASN A 155 -10.90 6.92 10.18
N LEU A 156 -10.54 6.06 9.22
CA LEU A 156 -11.24 4.80 8.94
C LEU A 156 -10.70 3.61 9.76
N GLY A 157 -9.65 3.81 10.55
CA GLY A 157 -9.04 2.76 11.38
C GLY A 157 -9.99 2.21 12.44
N PRO A 158 -10.19 0.88 12.57
CA PRO A 158 -10.87 0.32 13.73
C PRO A 158 -10.07 0.53 15.02
N PRO A 159 -10.71 0.55 16.20
CA PRO A 159 -9.99 0.48 17.47
C PRO A 159 -9.12 -0.79 17.52
N GLY A 160 -7.90 -0.66 18.04
CA GLY A 160 -6.91 -1.76 18.11
C GLY A 160 -6.17 -2.04 16.79
N TYR A 161 -6.09 -1.06 15.88
CA TYR A 161 -5.27 -1.09 14.65
C TYR A 161 -4.20 0.00 14.75
N THR A 162 -3.24 -0.20 15.66
CA THR A 162 -2.30 0.83 16.14
C THR A 162 -1.50 1.55 15.07
N ASN A 163 -1.14 0.86 13.99
CA ASN A 163 -0.30 1.41 12.91
C ASN A 163 -1.13 1.93 11.74
N TRP A 164 -2.47 1.84 11.77
CA TRP A 164 -3.34 2.29 10.68
C TRP A 164 -3.10 3.78 10.37
N ALA A 165 -3.24 4.62 11.40
CA ALA A 165 -3.09 6.06 11.26
C ALA A 165 -1.65 6.50 10.92
N SER A 166 -0.61 5.74 11.28
CA SER A 166 0.76 6.03 10.84
C SER A 166 0.98 5.63 9.39
N ILE A 167 0.66 4.39 9.00
CA ILE A 167 0.81 3.91 7.62
C ILE A 167 0.03 4.80 6.63
N SER A 168 -1.18 5.23 6.99
CA SER A 168 -1.95 6.19 6.18
C SER A 168 -1.22 7.54 6.05
N ARG A 169 -0.70 8.12 7.14
CA ARG A 169 0.06 9.40 7.07
C ARG A 169 1.37 9.27 6.30
N ASP A 170 2.08 8.14 6.42
CA ASP A 170 3.30 7.87 5.66
C ASP A 170 2.99 7.73 4.16
N GLY A 171 1.88 7.06 3.83
CA GLY A 171 1.32 7.00 2.47
C GLY A 171 0.95 8.37 1.92
N ALA A 172 0.24 9.19 2.71
CA ALA A 172 -0.12 10.57 2.36
C ALA A 172 1.12 11.41 2.07
N LYS A 173 2.12 11.37 2.95
CA LYS A 173 3.40 12.09 2.79
C LYS A 173 4.15 11.63 1.55
N ALA A 174 4.22 10.32 1.28
CA ALA A 174 4.86 9.81 0.07
C ALA A 174 4.14 10.28 -1.20
N ALA A 175 2.81 10.16 -1.23
CA ALA A 175 1.96 10.56 -2.35
C ALA A 175 2.05 12.07 -2.62
N LYS A 176 1.96 12.93 -1.60
CA LYS A 176 2.11 14.40 -1.72
C LYS A 176 3.52 14.84 -2.17
N LEU A 177 4.53 13.98 -2.04
CA LEU A 177 5.88 14.18 -2.58
C LEU A 177 6.08 13.58 -3.99
N GLY A 178 5.00 13.18 -4.67
CA GLY A 178 5.05 12.53 -5.99
C GLY A 178 5.53 11.07 -5.98
N LYS A 179 5.76 10.47 -4.79
CA LYS A 179 6.41 9.15 -4.65
C LYS A 179 5.39 8.01 -4.70
N LEU A 180 4.89 7.72 -5.90
CA LEU A 180 3.89 6.67 -6.13
C LEU A 180 4.30 5.30 -5.58
N ASP A 181 5.58 4.92 -5.61
CA ASP A 181 6.03 3.64 -5.06
C ASP A 181 6.07 3.60 -3.53
N GLY A 182 6.29 4.75 -2.87
CA GLY A 182 6.11 4.90 -1.43
C GLY A 182 4.63 4.77 -1.03
N ALA A 183 3.74 5.38 -1.82
CA ALA A 183 2.29 5.23 -1.66
C ALA A 183 1.83 3.77 -1.84
N LYS A 184 2.32 3.07 -2.88
CA LYS A 184 2.09 1.62 -3.07
C LYS A 184 2.64 0.79 -1.92
N ALA A 185 3.79 1.16 -1.34
CA ALA A 185 4.35 0.49 -0.16
C ALA A 185 3.44 0.62 1.07
N ALA A 186 2.84 1.80 1.30
CA ALA A 186 1.84 1.99 2.35
C ALA A 186 0.58 1.13 2.12
N CYS A 187 0.07 1.05 0.89
CA CYS A 187 -1.04 0.16 0.54
C CYS A 187 -0.74 -1.31 0.86
N ARG A 188 0.45 -1.81 0.51
CA ARG A 188 0.89 -3.18 0.85
C ARG A 188 0.99 -3.38 2.35
N SER A 189 1.74 -2.53 3.06
CA SER A 189 1.93 -2.60 4.51
C SER A 189 0.60 -2.62 5.29
N CYS A 190 -0.36 -1.78 4.90
CA CYS A 190 -1.71 -1.80 5.48
C CYS A 190 -2.46 -3.11 5.17
N HIS A 191 -2.45 -3.57 3.92
CA HIS A 191 -3.11 -4.83 3.55
C HIS A 191 -2.51 -6.05 4.25
N ASP A 192 -1.19 -6.15 4.32
CA ASP A 192 -0.50 -7.30 4.90
C ASP A 192 -0.74 -7.39 6.42
N GLN A 193 -0.71 -6.25 7.13
CA GLN A 193 -1.01 -6.21 8.56
C GLN A 193 -2.49 -6.43 8.89
N TYR A 194 -3.40 -5.91 8.05
CA TYR A 194 -4.79 -5.68 8.50
C TYR A 194 -5.89 -6.34 7.67
N LYS A 195 -5.66 -6.72 6.41
CA LYS A 195 -6.73 -7.25 5.52
C LYS A 195 -7.39 -8.52 6.06
N ALA A 196 -6.61 -9.45 6.60
CA ALA A 196 -7.13 -10.68 7.19
C ALA A 196 -7.95 -10.40 8.47
N LYS A 197 -7.36 -9.69 9.44
CA LYS A 197 -8.02 -9.31 10.70
C LYS A 197 -9.31 -8.52 10.46
N TYR A 198 -9.29 -7.55 9.54
CA TYR A 198 -10.44 -6.72 9.18
C TYR A 198 -11.58 -7.55 8.57
N ARG A 199 -11.27 -8.48 7.66
CA ARG A 199 -12.28 -9.37 7.03
C ARG A 199 -12.99 -10.30 8.02
N LEU A 200 -12.39 -10.59 9.19
CA LEU A 200 -12.97 -11.44 10.24
C LEU A 200 -13.76 -10.62 11.29
N ALA A 201 -13.29 -9.42 11.62
CA ALA A 201 -13.81 -8.65 12.74
C ALA A 201 -14.70 -7.45 12.34
N PHE A 202 -14.48 -6.82 11.18
CA PHE A 202 -15.07 -5.53 10.79
C PHE A 202 -15.67 -5.49 9.37
N ARG A 203 -15.93 -6.66 8.77
CA ARG A 203 -16.39 -6.80 7.39
C ARG A 203 -17.65 -5.97 7.08
N ASP A 204 -18.68 -6.07 7.92
CA ASP A 204 -19.95 -5.32 7.78
C ASP A 204 -19.94 -3.95 8.50
N ARG A 205 -18.78 -3.49 8.99
CA ARG A 205 -18.68 -2.22 9.72
C ARG A 205 -18.92 -1.05 8.76
N LYS A 206 -19.99 -0.29 9.01
CA LYS A 206 -20.25 1.00 8.36
C LYS A 206 -19.09 1.98 8.62
N ILE A 207 -18.85 2.85 7.65
CA ILE A 207 -17.85 3.93 7.66
C ILE A 207 -18.49 5.19 7.09
#